data_AF-A0A258BNN4-F1
#
_entry.id   AF-A0A258BNN4-F1
#
_cell.length_a   1.000
_cell.length_b   1.000
_cell.length_c   1.000
_cell.angle_alpha   90.00
_cell.angle_beta   90.00
_cell.angle_gamma   90.00
#
_symmetry.space_group_name_H-M   'P 1'
#
loop_
_entity.id
_entity.type
_entity.pdbx_description
1 polymer ?
#
loop_
_entity_poly.entity_id
_entity_poly.type
_entity_poly.pdbx_seq_one_letter_code
_entity_poly.pdbx_strand_id
1 'polypeptide(L)'
;MKLKRGSKKLWLRIGLGVAILIVAFAATLGIYTLVSDKTNEPEIAVEQAPATPKPVSIQSNTLFMGDVYWGRYMNDWAMKSDLKTAYPFARLNEFNKEAYTAWVANLECPTVAGFSQTSAQENTTLSFNCSPDYLPEAAKWFDIVSLVNNHSDNRGVDGFAETKQQ
;
A
#
# COMPACT_ATOMS: atom_id res chain seq x y z
N MET A 1 28.02 -86.89 -61.91
CA MET A 1 28.09 -85.41 -61.75
C MET A 1 28.42 -85.10 -60.28
N LYS A 2 29.67 -84.72 -59.96
CA LYS A 2 30.15 -84.55 -58.57
C LYS A 2 29.76 -83.15 -58.04
N LEU A 3 28.93 -83.09 -57.00
CA LEU A 3 28.58 -81.85 -56.28
C LEU A 3 29.82 -81.29 -55.54
N LYS A 4 30.27 -80.09 -55.93
CA LYS A 4 31.40 -79.38 -55.32
C LYS A 4 31.10 -79.01 -53.87
N ARG A 5 31.90 -79.60 -52.97
CA ARG A 5 31.91 -79.49 -51.51
C ARG A 5 32.46 -78.12 -51.02
N GLY A 6 31.93 -77.01 -51.55
CA GLY A 6 32.39 -75.63 -51.27
C GLY A 6 31.47 -74.77 -50.40
N SER A 7 30.20 -75.15 -50.21
CA SER A 7 29.18 -74.27 -49.62
C SER A 7 29.21 -74.18 -48.08
N LYS A 8 29.74 -75.20 -47.37
CA LYS A 8 29.67 -75.25 -45.89
C LYS A 8 30.45 -74.12 -45.20
N LYS A 9 31.60 -73.71 -45.75
CA LYS A 9 32.43 -72.63 -45.17
C LYS A 9 31.79 -71.24 -45.34
N LEU A 10 30.99 -71.04 -46.39
CA LEU A 10 30.29 -69.78 -46.64
C LEU A 10 29.12 -69.61 -45.66
N TRP A 11 28.31 -70.66 -45.46
CA TRP A 11 27.21 -70.64 -44.49
C TRP A 11 27.68 -70.47 -43.04
N LEU A 12 28.85 -71.02 -42.68
CA LEU A 12 29.46 -70.79 -41.36
C LEU A 12 29.87 -69.33 -41.14
N ARG A 13 30.40 -68.65 -42.17
CA ARG A 13 30.77 -67.22 -42.08
C ARG A 13 29.55 -66.31 -41.99
N ILE A 14 28.48 -66.63 -42.74
CA ILE A 14 27.21 -65.92 -42.66
C ILE A 14 26.57 -66.11 -41.28
N GLY A 15 26.54 -67.35 -40.77
CA GLY A 15 26.00 -67.64 -39.44
C GLY A 15 26.76 -66.92 -38.33
N LEU A 16 28.09 -66.86 -38.40
CA LEU A 16 28.91 -66.12 -37.43
C LEU A 16 28.67 -64.61 -37.50
N GLY A 17 28.52 -64.04 -38.71
CA GLY A 17 28.19 -62.63 -38.89
C GLY A 17 26.84 -62.25 -38.30
N VAL A 18 25.82 -63.09 -38.50
CA VAL A 18 24.48 -62.90 -37.91
C VAL A 18 24.53 -63.00 -36.39
N ALA A 19 25.27 -63.97 -35.84
CA ALA A 19 25.42 -64.10 -34.39
C ALA A 19 26.07 -62.87 -33.74
N ILE A 20 27.11 -62.30 -34.38
CA ILE A 20 27.77 -61.08 -33.89
C ILE A 20 26.81 -59.89 -33.89
N LEU A 21 25.99 -59.74 -34.94
CA LEU A 21 25.00 -58.66 -35.01
C LEU A 21 23.91 -58.78 -33.93
N ILE A 22 23.46 -60.00 -33.63
CA ILE A 22 22.48 -60.24 -32.56
C ILE A 22 23.06 -59.87 -31.19
N VAL A 23 24.32 -60.26 -30.92
CA VAL A 23 24.99 -59.93 -29.65
C VAL A 23 25.21 -58.43 -29.52
N ALA A 24 25.63 -57.75 -30.59
CA ALA A 24 25.80 -56.30 -30.60
C ALA A 24 24.46 -55.57 -30.33
N PHE A 25 23.38 -56.02 -30.96
CA PHE A 25 22.05 -55.44 -30.76
C PHE A 25 21.54 -55.65 -29.33
N ALA A 26 21.71 -56.85 -28.76
CA ALA A 26 21.33 -57.13 -27.38
C ALA A 26 22.13 -56.27 -26.38
N ALA A 27 23.44 -56.06 -26.63
CA ALA A 27 24.28 -55.21 -25.80
C ALA A 27 23.83 -53.74 -25.84
N THR A 28 23.49 -53.21 -27.02
CA THR A 28 22.97 -51.84 -27.14
C THR A 28 21.62 -51.66 -26.45
N LEU A 29 20.74 -52.66 -26.51
CA LEU A 29 19.44 -52.62 -25.83
C LEU A 29 19.61 -52.68 -24.29
N GLY A 30 20.56 -53.49 -23.82
CA GLY A 30 20.91 -53.59 -22.40
C GLY A 30 21.49 -52.28 -21.86
N ILE A 31 22.36 -51.60 -22.61
CA ILE A 31 22.91 -50.29 -22.21
C ILE A 31 21.80 -49.22 -22.20
N TYR A 32 20.92 -49.21 -23.20
CA TYR A 32 19.85 -48.22 -23.30
C TYR A 32 18.87 -48.30 -22.12
N THR A 33 18.52 -49.52 -21.70
CA THR A 33 17.63 -49.75 -20.55
C THR A 33 18.29 -49.35 -19.22
N LEU A 34 19.57 -49.70 -19.03
CA LEU A 34 20.34 -49.30 -17.84
C LEU A 34 20.54 -47.79 -17.68
N VAL A 35 20.60 -47.04 -18.78
CA VAL A 35 20.75 -45.58 -18.76
C VAL A 35 19.39 -44.89 -18.54
N SER A 36 18.30 -45.42 -19.08
CA SER A 36 16.97 -44.82 -18.96
C SER A 36 16.39 -44.89 -17.54
N ASP A 37 16.79 -45.87 -16.73
CA ASP A 37 16.33 -45.97 -15.33
C ASP A 37 16.95 -44.90 -14.41
N LYS A 38 18.05 -44.25 -14.81
CA LYS A 38 18.72 -43.23 -13.96
C LYS A 38 18.17 -41.81 -14.11
N THR A 39 17.21 -41.58 -15.00
CA THR A 39 16.66 -40.24 -15.28
C THR A 39 15.31 -39.94 -14.61
N ASN A 40 14.76 -40.87 -13.82
CA ASN A 40 13.51 -40.67 -13.10
C ASN A 40 13.77 -40.42 -11.62
N GLU A 41 14.44 -39.31 -11.31
CA GLU A 41 14.42 -38.79 -9.94
C GLU A 41 13.06 -38.11 -9.72
N PRO A 42 12.30 -38.44 -8.66
CA PRO A 42 10.99 -37.84 -8.45
C PRO A 42 11.15 -36.35 -8.17
N GLU A 43 10.58 -35.53 -9.06
CA GLU A 43 10.49 -34.09 -8.86
C GLU A 43 9.65 -33.84 -7.60
N ILE A 44 10.30 -33.42 -6.51
CA ILE A 44 9.62 -33.04 -5.28
C ILE A 44 8.81 -31.79 -5.60
N ALA A 45 7.49 -31.95 -5.69
CA ALA A 45 6.57 -30.83 -5.83
C ALA A 45 6.71 -29.91 -4.60
N VAL A 46 7.41 -28.79 -4.79
CA VAL A 46 7.51 -27.74 -3.78
C VAL A 46 6.12 -27.10 -3.68
N GLU A 47 5.42 -27.35 -2.58
CA GLU A 47 4.17 -26.69 -2.25
C GLU A 47 4.41 -25.18 -2.17
N GLN A 48 3.96 -24.44 -3.20
CA GLN A 48 4.08 -23.00 -3.23
C GLN A 48 3.16 -22.40 -2.16
N ALA A 49 3.76 -21.72 -1.19
CA ALA A 49 3.01 -20.97 -0.18
C ALA A 49 2.03 -19.99 -0.87
N PRO A 50 0.80 -19.85 -0.37
CA PRO A 50 -0.19 -18.96 -0.96
C PRO A 50 0.35 -17.53 -1.03
N ALA A 51 0.27 -16.93 -2.22
CA ALA A 51 0.77 -15.58 -2.46
C ALA A 51 0.07 -14.57 -1.53
N THR A 52 0.87 -13.73 -0.87
CA THR A 52 0.34 -12.67 -0.03
C THR A 52 -0.47 -11.70 -0.89
N PRO A 53 -1.75 -11.42 -0.56
CA PRO A 53 -2.57 -10.52 -1.36
C PRO A 53 -1.91 -9.13 -1.40
N LYS A 54 -1.79 -8.58 -2.62
CA LYS A 54 -1.26 -7.23 -2.85
C LYS A 54 -2.42 -6.30 -3.22
N PRO A 55 -2.43 -5.05 -2.71
CA PRO A 55 -3.39 -4.05 -3.15
C PRO A 55 -3.28 -3.85 -4.66
N VAL A 56 -4.40 -3.97 -5.39
CA VAL A 56 -4.44 -3.81 -6.85
C VAL A 56 -4.76 -2.38 -7.26
N SER A 57 -5.48 -1.64 -6.42
CA SER A 57 -5.80 -0.23 -6.61
C SER A 57 -6.15 0.43 -5.29
N ILE A 58 -6.02 1.75 -5.25
CA ILE A 58 -6.51 2.62 -4.18
C ILE A 58 -7.31 3.76 -4.82
N GLN A 59 -8.46 4.08 -4.25
CA GLN A 59 -9.27 5.22 -4.65
C GLN A 59 -9.63 6.00 -3.38
N SER A 60 -9.55 7.32 -3.46
CA SER A 60 -9.95 8.23 -2.39
C SER A 60 -10.75 9.37 -2.98
N ASN A 61 -11.89 9.68 -2.38
CA ASN A 61 -12.63 10.91 -2.66
C ASN A 61 -12.45 11.86 -1.47
N THR A 62 -11.53 12.81 -1.57
CA THR A 62 -11.15 13.67 -0.44
C THR A 62 -11.65 15.09 -0.66
N LEU A 63 -12.33 15.65 0.34
CA LEU A 63 -12.69 17.07 0.36
C LEU A 63 -11.55 17.86 1.00
N PHE A 64 -10.98 18.80 0.24
CA PHE A 64 -10.01 19.76 0.76
C PHE A 64 -10.69 21.11 0.97
N MET A 65 -10.67 21.57 2.22
CA MET A 65 -11.11 22.89 2.62
C MET A 65 -9.87 23.77 2.80
N GLY A 66 -10.02 25.06 2.48
CA GLY A 66 -8.95 26.03 2.63
C GLY A 66 -8.67 26.36 4.09
N ASP A 67 -8.28 27.59 4.33
CA ASP A 67 -7.95 28.07 5.68
C ASP A 67 -9.21 28.12 6.55
N VAL A 68 -9.21 27.30 7.60
CA VAL A 68 -10.22 27.30 8.65
C VAL A 68 -9.71 28.11 9.82
N TYR A 69 -10.59 28.92 10.38
CA TYR A 69 -10.24 29.87 11.44
C TYR A 69 -11.46 30.14 12.31
N TRP A 70 -11.31 29.98 13.62
CA TRP A 70 -12.36 30.23 14.61
C TRP A 70 -11.95 31.21 15.71
N GLY A 71 -10.89 31.98 15.47
CA GLY A 71 -10.49 33.11 16.32
C GLY A 71 -11.30 34.39 16.03
N ARG A 72 -10.84 35.51 16.57
CA ARG A 72 -11.36 36.87 16.34
C ARG A 72 -12.89 36.96 16.40
N TYR A 73 -13.48 37.67 15.45
CA TYR A 73 -14.91 37.93 15.37
C TYR A 73 -15.74 36.64 15.20
N MET A 74 -15.15 35.56 14.67
CA MET A 74 -15.82 34.26 14.63
C MET A 74 -16.06 33.74 16.05
N ASN A 75 -15.05 33.85 16.93
CA ASN A 75 -15.21 33.53 18.35
C ASN A 75 -16.23 34.45 19.04
N ASP A 76 -16.23 35.75 18.73
CA ASP A 76 -17.21 36.68 19.30
C ASP A 76 -18.65 36.30 18.93
N TRP A 77 -18.89 35.91 17.68
CA TRP A 77 -20.19 35.47 17.20
C TRP A 77 -20.59 34.12 17.79
N ALA A 78 -19.65 33.17 17.82
CA ALA A 78 -19.82 31.87 18.44
C ALA A 78 -20.25 32.02 19.91
N MET A 79 -19.55 32.84 20.69
CA MET A 79 -19.85 33.04 22.12
C MET A 79 -21.15 33.80 22.37
N LYS A 80 -21.61 34.62 21.42
CA LYS A 80 -22.94 35.26 21.47
C LYS A 80 -24.08 34.33 21.05
N SER A 81 -23.78 33.28 20.27
CA SER A 81 -24.76 32.28 19.88
C SER A 81 -25.02 31.26 20.99
N ASP A 82 -26.12 30.51 20.85
CA ASP A 82 -26.40 29.33 21.68
C ASP A 82 -25.53 28.13 21.31
N LEU A 83 -24.96 28.12 20.10
CA LEU A 83 -24.13 27.02 19.59
C LEU A 83 -22.70 27.02 20.16
N LYS A 84 -22.22 28.16 20.67
CA LYS A 84 -20.87 28.30 21.22
C LYS A 84 -19.82 27.76 20.25
N THR A 85 -18.96 26.85 20.70
CA THR A 85 -17.88 26.26 19.90
C THR A 85 -18.36 25.46 18.68
N ALA A 86 -19.62 25.04 18.64
CA ALA A 86 -20.21 24.37 17.47
C ALA A 86 -20.58 25.36 16.34
N TYR A 87 -20.68 26.66 16.64
CA TYR A 87 -21.15 27.69 15.72
C TYR A 87 -20.44 27.70 14.35
N PRO A 88 -19.09 27.75 14.26
CA PRO A 88 -18.42 27.82 12.95
C PRO A 88 -18.59 26.56 12.11
N PHE A 89 -19.02 25.44 12.71
CA PHE A 89 -19.16 24.15 12.04
C PHE A 89 -20.61 23.77 11.73
N ALA A 90 -21.58 24.59 12.15
CA ALA A 90 -23.00 24.23 12.21
C ALA A 90 -23.64 23.88 10.87
N ARG A 91 -23.02 24.27 9.75
CA ARG A 91 -23.53 24.04 8.39
C ARG A 91 -22.65 23.11 7.55
N LEU A 92 -21.62 22.49 8.13
CA LEU A 92 -20.75 21.59 7.39
C LEU A 92 -21.48 20.31 6.93
N ASN A 93 -22.58 19.94 7.58
CA ASN A 93 -23.44 18.84 7.13
C ASN A 93 -23.95 19.01 5.68
N GLU A 94 -24.06 20.24 5.19
CA GLU A 94 -24.59 20.55 3.86
C GLU A 94 -23.67 20.09 2.72
N PHE A 95 -22.39 19.83 2.99
CA PHE A 95 -21.46 19.29 1.99
C PHE A 95 -21.49 17.76 1.91
N ASN A 96 -22.43 17.09 2.58
CA ASN A 96 -22.61 15.63 2.50
C ASN A 96 -21.33 14.85 2.87
N LYS A 97 -20.94 14.90 4.15
CA LYS A 97 -19.70 14.30 4.67
C LYS A 97 -19.49 12.85 4.23
N GLU A 98 -20.55 12.05 4.21
CA GLU A 98 -20.52 10.62 3.86
C GLU A 98 -20.15 10.35 2.38
N ALA A 99 -20.22 11.35 1.50
CA ALA A 99 -19.77 11.20 0.11
C ALA A 99 -18.24 11.17 -0.04
N TYR A 100 -17.50 11.50 1.01
CA TYR A 100 -16.05 11.61 0.99
C TYR A 100 -15.39 10.58 1.91
N THR A 101 -14.23 10.09 1.49
CA THR A 101 -13.36 9.22 2.27
C THR A 101 -12.63 9.97 3.39
N ALA A 102 -12.31 11.25 3.16
CA ALA A 102 -11.65 12.11 4.13
C ALA A 102 -11.96 13.59 3.88
N TRP A 103 -11.97 14.37 4.96
CA TRP A 103 -12.10 15.81 5.00
C TRP A 103 -10.82 16.42 5.56
N VAL A 104 -10.19 17.29 4.79
CA VAL A 104 -8.92 17.92 5.12
C VAL A 104 -9.13 19.42 5.18
N ALA A 105 -8.62 20.08 6.22
CA ALA A 105 -8.63 21.54 6.34
C ALA A 105 -7.24 22.07 6.67
N ASN A 106 -6.99 23.37 6.45
CA ASN A 106 -5.76 24.03 6.89
C ASN A 106 -6.10 24.97 8.06
N LEU A 107 -5.62 24.70 9.27
CA LEU A 107 -5.93 25.53 10.43
C LEU A 107 -4.99 26.73 10.51
N GLU A 108 -5.54 27.92 10.31
CA GLU A 108 -4.82 29.19 10.14
C GLU A 108 -4.24 29.76 11.46
N CYS A 109 -4.24 29.00 12.53
CA CYS A 109 -3.94 29.50 13.87
C CYS A 109 -3.41 28.38 14.78
N PRO A 110 -2.42 28.69 15.64
CA PRO A 110 -2.07 27.80 16.75
C PRO A 110 -3.24 27.59 17.72
N THR A 111 -3.19 26.52 18.50
CA THR A 111 -4.21 26.16 19.50
C THR A 111 -3.65 26.03 20.91
N VAL A 112 -2.80 26.98 21.30
CA VAL A 112 -2.15 27.00 22.62
C VAL A 112 -3.19 27.21 23.71
N ALA A 113 -3.22 26.30 24.68
CA ALA A 113 -4.16 26.33 25.80
C ALA A 113 -3.85 27.48 26.77
N GLY A 114 -4.90 28.07 27.35
CA GLY A 114 -4.78 29.17 28.32
C GLY A 114 -4.33 30.50 27.72
N PHE A 115 -4.06 30.57 26.42
CA PHE A 115 -3.75 31.81 25.72
C PHE A 115 -5.00 32.37 25.04
N SER A 116 -5.33 33.63 25.32
CA SER A 116 -6.46 34.33 24.69
C SER A 116 -6.05 35.74 24.28
N GLN A 117 -6.51 36.15 23.09
CA GLN A 117 -6.48 37.53 22.64
C GLN A 117 -7.90 37.98 22.32
N THR A 118 -8.16 39.27 22.50
CA THR A 118 -9.40 39.89 22.02
C THR A 118 -9.37 39.99 20.50
N SER A 119 -10.54 40.01 19.86
CA SER A 119 -10.66 40.21 18.41
C SER A 119 -9.96 41.48 17.91
N ALA A 120 -9.97 42.55 18.71
CA ALA A 120 -9.25 43.78 18.38
C ALA A 120 -7.73 43.57 18.37
N GLN A 121 -7.18 42.87 19.36
CA GLN A 121 -5.75 42.56 19.42
C GLN A 121 -5.29 41.69 18.25
N GLU A 122 -6.05 40.65 17.91
CA GLU A 122 -5.76 39.80 16.74
C GLU A 122 -5.84 40.61 15.44
N ASN A 123 -6.81 41.52 15.32
CA ASN A 123 -6.94 42.37 14.13
C ASN A 123 -5.78 43.36 13.96
N THR A 124 -5.27 43.91 15.07
CA THR A 124 -4.16 44.87 15.04
C THR A 124 -2.81 44.18 14.84
N THR A 125 -2.60 43.02 15.47
CA THR A 125 -1.29 42.35 15.45
C THR A 125 -1.14 41.36 14.31
N LEU A 126 -2.25 40.93 13.70
CA LEU A 126 -2.29 39.79 12.77
C LEU A 126 -1.60 38.54 13.34
N SER A 127 -1.70 38.39 14.66
CA SER A 127 -1.16 37.28 15.41
C SER A 127 -2.31 36.56 16.10
N PHE A 128 -2.42 35.25 15.87
CA PHE A 128 -3.61 34.47 16.19
C PHE A 128 -3.34 33.37 17.19
N ASN A 129 -4.40 33.01 17.93
CA ASN A 129 -4.51 31.76 18.64
C ASN A 129 -5.98 31.35 18.70
N CYS A 130 -6.28 30.18 18.16
CA CYS A 130 -7.60 29.60 18.17
C CYS A 130 -7.79 28.80 19.46
N SER A 131 -8.88 29.03 20.20
CA SER A 131 -9.09 28.27 21.43
C SER A 131 -9.15 26.76 21.13
N PRO A 132 -8.41 25.91 21.87
CA PRO A 132 -8.49 24.46 21.72
C PRO A 132 -9.87 23.90 22.09
N ASP A 133 -10.73 24.66 22.77
CA ASP A 133 -12.11 24.25 23.10
C ASP A 133 -12.99 23.97 21.87
N TYR A 134 -12.59 24.44 20.69
CA TYR A 134 -13.26 24.15 19.43
C TYR A 134 -12.84 22.81 18.81
N LEU A 135 -11.70 22.24 19.22
CA LEU A 135 -11.16 21.02 18.63
C LEU A 135 -12.10 19.81 18.74
N PRO A 136 -12.83 19.60 19.86
CA PRO A 136 -13.84 18.53 19.92
C PRO A 136 -14.95 18.68 18.88
N GLU A 137 -15.32 19.90 18.50
CA GLU A 137 -16.30 20.15 17.44
C GLU A 137 -15.67 20.01 16.05
N ALA A 138 -14.45 20.54 15.86
CA ALA A 138 -13.70 20.44 14.60
C ALA A 138 -13.42 18.97 14.22
N ALA A 139 -13.07 18.13 15.18
CA ALA A 139 -12.76 16.70 14.99
C ALA A 139 -13.98 15.88 14.51
N LYS A 140 -15.21 16.39 14.68
CA LYS A 140 -16.40 15.75 14.08
C LYS A 140 -16.41 15.89 12.57
N TRP A 141 -15.72 16.89 12.02
CA TRP A 141 -15.77 17.27 10.62
C TRP A 141 -14.48 16.94 9.87
N PHE A 142 -13.33 17.31 10.41
CA PHE A 142 -12.05 17.14 9.73
C PHE A 142 -11.33 15.89 10.22
N ASP A 143 -10.93 15.05 9.28
CA ASP A 143 -10.10 13.87 9.55
C ASP A 143 -8.62 14.25 9.63
N ILE A 144 -8.22 15.29 8.90
CA ILE A 144 -6.85 15.82 8.88
C ILE A 144 -6.90 17.35 8.94
N VAL A 145 -6.05 17.92 9.79
CA VAL A 145 -5.80 19.35 9.83
C VAL A 145 -4.33 19.62 9.50
N SER A 146 -4.10 20.42 8.47
CA SER A 146 -2.80 20.96 8.10
C SER A 146 -2.50 22.21 8.95
N LEU A 147 -1.22 22.40 9.28
CA LEU A 147 -0.68 23.59 9.93
C LEU A 147 0.37 24.25 9.03
N VAL A 148 0.12 24.25 7.71
CA VAL A 148 1.03 24.82 6.72
C VAL A 148 0.43 26.15 6.26
N ASN A 149 0.67 27.19 7.04
CA ASN A 149 0.29 28.55 6.73
C ASN A 149 1.25 29.56 7.37
N ASN A 150 1.08 30.84 7.01
CA ASN A 150 1.91 31.94 7.49
C ASN A 150 1.62 32.33 8.95
N HIS A 151 0.64 31.72 9.60
CA HIS A 151 0.27 32.01 10.99
C HIS A 151 0.61 30.88 11.98
N SER A 152 1.11 29.75 11.49
CA SER A 152 1.42 28.57 12.31
C SER A 152 2.48 28.80 13.38
N ASP A 153 3.35 29.81 13.19
CA ASP A 153 4.38 30.21 14.16
C ASP A 153 3.99 31.46 14.99
N ASN A 154 2.72 31.88 14.97
CA ASN A 154 2.28 33.06 15.73
C ASN A 154 2.51 32.93 17.24
N ARG A 155 2.66 31.71 17.76
CA ARG A 155 2.97 31.40 19.16
C ARG A 155 4.39 30.85 19.35
N GLY A 156 5.27 30.99 18.35
CA GLY A 156 6.62 30.45 18.38
C GLY A 156 6.66 28.93 18.26
N VAL A 157 7.89 28.39 18.28
CA VAL A 157 8.17 26.96 18.14
C VAL A 157 7.44 26.09 19.16
N ASP A 158 7.30 26.56 20.40
CA ASP A 158 6.63 25.83 21.47
C ASP A 158 5.12 25.76 21.22
N GLY A 159 4.51 26.88 20.80
CA GLY A 159 3.09 26.90 20.46
C GLY A 159 2.76 26.07 19.22
N PHE A 160 3.65 26.05 18.23
CA PHE A 160 3.54 25.13 17.09
C PHE A 160 3.67 23.66 17.52
N ALA A 161 4.61 23.36 18.41
CA ALA A 161 4.79 22.02 18.95
C ALA A 161 3.57 21.54 19.75
N GLU A 162 2.99 22.40 20.58
CA GLU A 162 1.76 22.13 21.31
C GLU A 162 0.58 21.90 20.35
N THR A 163 0.39 22.77 19.35
CA THR A 163 -0.71 22.65 18.37
C THR A 163 -0.69 21.29 17.66
N LYS A 164 0.48 20.71 17.37
CA LYS A 164 0.61 19.38 16.77
C LYS A 164 0.25 18.21 17.68
N GLN A 165 0.20 18.43 19.00
CA GLN A 165 -0.09 17.40 20.01
C GLN A 165 -1.56 17.36 20.43
N GLN A 166 -2.33 18.40 20.08
CA GLN A 166 -3.77 18.44 20.30
C GLN A 166 -4.49 17.50 19.32
#